data_AF-A0A2S6WS26-F1
#
_entry.id   AF-A0A2S6WS26-F1
#
_cell.length_a   1.000
_cell.length_b   1.000
_cell.length_c   1.000
_cell.angle_alpha   90.00
_cell.angle_beta   90.00
_cell.angle_gamma   90.00
#
_symmetry.space_group_name_H-M   'P 1'
#
loop_
_entity.id
_entity.type
_entity.pdbx_description
1 polymer ?
#
loop_
_entity_poly.entity_id
_entity_poly.type
_entity_poly.pdbx_seq_one_letter_code
_entity_poly.pdbx_strand_id
1 'polypeptide(L)'
;MRDDEVTAESASAMRFLLARTLYEVLHTGRGVKDREAPRTLRAPDFEARLAEATPHRETVAAGILTGQRTASGRQVVQIDGLRVNVGDSVTLRDTGRTAGDPARPVVRMNLPSARPLVSPGFFLVDSGAGRATGGGALLRLYLRVADPDAAPGLWHAVLSALEARSATYRAKIISNPASLPRNDGMVVYLGRGSWDAVGTVVESALATALPEGPAPAFAHVLAPGVTAAWEPKDTRTGMRALSFGEHRAHVVARAFVDAAERNRERPTAAELASACVAANVDPADPARNLDSDDWPWKTALRSTI
;
A
#
# COMPACT_ATOMS: atom_id res chain seq x y z
N MET A 1 -25.68 13.30 5.83
CA MET A 1 -25.26 12.39 4.75
C MET A 1 -25.61 13.07 3.44
N ARG A 2 -24.74 12.96 2.44
CA ARG A 2 -24.98 13.52 1.12
C ARG A 2 -25.28 12.35 0.19
N ASP A 3 -26.38 12.43 -0.56
CA ASP A 3 -26.78 11.39 -1.50
C ASP A 3 -26.13 11.70 -2.85
N ASP A 4 -25.02 11.02 -3.13
CA ASP A 4 -24.36 11.09 -4.44
C ASP A 4 -24.94 10.00 -5.35
N GLU A 5 -25.52 10.41 -6.48
CA GLU A 5 -26.09 9.49 -7.47
C GLU A 5 -25.01 8.94 -8.41
N VAL A 6 -25.02 7.62 -8.62
CA VAL A 6 -24.14 6.93 -9.58
C VAL A 6 -25.03 6.22 -10.60
N THR A 7 -24.85 6.52 -11.88
CA THR A 7 -25.59 5.91 -12.99
C THR A 7 -24.64 5.16 -13.93
N ALA A 8 -25.13 4.11 -14.58
CA ALA A 8 -24.36 3.30 -15.52
C ALA A 8 -25.28 2.61 -16.54
N GLU A 9 -24.75 2.34 -17.73
CA GLU A 9 -25.52 1.74 -18.84
C GLU A 9 -25.71 0.21 -18.71
N SER A 10 -25.04 -0.43 -17.76
CA SER A 10 -25.15 -1.87 -17.51
C SER A 10 -24.77 -2.23 -16.08
N ALA A 11 -25.19 -3.42 -15.62
CA ALA A 11 -24.79 -3.94 -14.31
C ALA A 11 -23.26 -4.09 -14.18
N SER A 12 -22.57 -4.48 -15.26
CA SER A 12 -21.11 -4.57 -15.28
C SER A 12 -20.45 -3.20 -15.08
N ALA A 13 -20.91 -2.18 -15.81
CA ALA A 13 -20.44 -0.82 -15.66
C ALA A 13 -20.78 -0.26 -14.26
N MET A 14 -21.97 -0.57 -13.74
CA MET A 14 -22.39 -0.19 -12.39
C MET A 14 -21.47 -0.80 -11.32
N ARG A 15 -21.09 -2.08 -11.43
CA ARG A 15 -20.16 -2.72 -10.48
C ARG A 15 -18.84 -1.96 -10.39
N PHE A 16 -18.31 -1.50 -11.52
CA PHE A 16 -17.06 -0.74 -11.56
C PHE A 16 -17.22 0.68 -11.00
N LEU A 17 -18.23 1.43 -11.44
CA LEU A 17 -18.47 2.81 -11.01
C LEU A 17 -18.84 2.90 -9.53
N LEU A 18 -19.67 1.97 -9.04
CA LEU A 18 -20.01 1.89 -7.63
C LEU A 18 -18.79 1.52 -6.78
N ALA A 19 -17.99 0.51 -7.20
CA ALA A 19 -16.77 0.16 -6.48
C ALA A 19 -15.79 1.33 -6.39
N ARG A 20 -15.57 2.04 -7.51
CA ARG A 20 -14.73 3.24 -7.52
C ARG A 20 -15.28 4.32 -6.58
N THR A 21 -16.59 4.57 -6.60
CA THR A 21 -17.23 5.58 -5.74
C THR A 21 -17.11 5.20 -4.26
N LEU A 22 -17.38 3.94 -3.91
CA LEU A 22 -17.21 3.44 -2.54
C LEU A 22 -15.76 3.54 -2.08
N TYR A 23 -14.80 3.23 -2.95
CA TYR A 23 -13.38 3.42 -2.64
C TYR A 23 -13.04 4.89 -2.39
N GLU A 24 -13.40 5.79 -3.30
CA GLU A 24 -13.12 7.23 -3.19
C GLU A 24 -13.71 7.81 -1.89
N VAL A 25 -14.99 7.56 -1.64
CA VAL A 25 -15.72 8.17 -0.51
C VAL A 25 -15.39 7.48 0.81
N LEU A 26 -15.48 6.14 0.87
CA LEU A 26 -15.42 5.41 2.13
C LEU A 26 -13.99 5.02 2.53
N HIS A 27 -13.09 4.78 1.57
CA HIS A 27 -11.72 4.41 1.88
C HIS A 27 -10.78 5.61 1.87
N THR A 28 -10.74 6.35 0.75
CA THR A 28 -9.81 7.48 0.62
C THR A 28 -10.29 8.71 1.38
N GLY A 29 -11.60 8.82 1.66
CA GLY A 29 -12.20 9.96 2.35
C GLY A 29 -12.32 11.21 1.48
N ARG A 30 -12.30 11.05 0.15
CA ARG A 30 -12.53 12.15 -0.81
C ARG A 30 -14.01 12.25 -1.12
N GLY A 31 -14.57 13.46 -1.11
CA GLY A 31 -15.93 13.69 -1.56
C GLY A 31 -16.05 13.53 -3.08
N VAL A 32 -17.24 13.19 -3.57
CA VAL A 32 -17.53 13.11 -5.02
C VAL A 32 -17.32 14.44 -5.75
N LYS A 33 -17.35 15.59 -5.04
CA LYS A 33 -17.05 16.91 -5.62
C LYS A 33 -15.57 17.28 -5.59
N ASP A 34 -14.73 16.55 -4.85
CA ASP A 34 -13.27 16.69 -4.86
C ASP A 34 -12.64 15.89 -6.03
N ARG A 35 -13.48 15.43 -6.96
CA ARG A 35 -13.17 14.58 -8.13
C ARG A 35 -12.46 15.29 -9.27
N GLU A 36 -12.07 16.57 -9.14
CA GLU A 36 -11.12 17.11 -10.11
C GLU A 36 -9.81 16.33 -9.98
N ALA A 37 -9.71 15.29 -10.82
CA ALA A 37 -8.54 14.48 -10.93
C ALA A 37 -7.42 15.41 -11.38
N PRO A 38 -6.27 15.40 -10.71
CA PRO A 38 -5.19 16.25 -11.13
C PRO A 38 -4.81 15.88 -12.56
N ARG A 39 -4.52 16.90 -13.38
CA ARG A 39 -4.10 16.71 -14.78
C ARG A 39 -2.89 15.78 -14.90
N THR A 40 -2.07 15.73 -13.85
CA THR A 40 -0.93 14.83 -13.72
C THR A 40 -1.03 14.08 -12.39
N LEU A 41 -0.63 12.81 -12.37
CA LEU A 41 -0.54 12.04 -11.13
C LEU A 41 0.70 12.39 -10.28
N ARG A 42 1.57 13.27 -10.80
CA ARG A 42 2.85 13.63 -10.19
C ARG A 42 3.05 15.13 -10.17
N ALA A 43 3.66 15.61 -9.10
CA ALA A 43 4.16 16.97 -8.96
C ALA A 43 5.66 16.91 -8.64
N PRO A 44 6.56 17.14 -9.62
CA PRO A 44 8.00 16.95 -9.45
C PRO A 44 8.61 17.70 -8.26
N ASP A 45 8.20 18.96 -8.03
CA ASP A 45 8.71 19.76 -6.90
C ASP A 45 8.29 19.18 -5.55
N PHE A 46 7.09 18.60 -5.48
CA PHE A 46 6.61 17.91 -4.28
C PHE A 46 7.34 16.59 -4.07
N GLU A 47 7.54 15.80 -5.13
CA GLU A 47 8.35 14.57 -5.06
C GLU A 47 9.80 14.85 -4.66
N ALA A 48 10.38 15.98 -5.06
CA ALA A 48 11.73 16.38 -4.63
C ALA A 48 11.80 16.62 -3.12
N ARG A 49 10.80 17.30 -2.53
CA ARG A 49 10.68 17.47 -1.07
C ARG A 49 10.54 16.12 -0.35
N LEU A 50 9.75 15.20 -0.90
CA LEU A 50 9.59 13.84 -0.35
C LEU A 50 10.88 13.02 -0.46
N ALA A 51 11.61 13.15 -1.56
CA ALA A 51 12.90 12.49 -1.75
C ALA A 51 13.97 13.03 -0.78
N GLU A 52 14.01 14.34 -0.55
CA GLU A 52 14.88 14.96 0.45
C GLU A 52 14.52 14.52 1.89
N ALA A 53 13.23 14.40 2.19
CA ALA A 53 12.74 13.92 3.47
C ALA A 53 12.96 12.41 3.71
N THR A 54 13.32 11.64 2.67
CA THR A 54 13.58 10.20 2.81
C THR A 54 14.93 9.98 3.52
N PRO A 55 14.95 9.28 4.67
CA PRO A 55 16.15 9.20 5.53
C PRO A 55 17.30 8.37 4.93
N HIS A 56 17.03 7.64 3.85
CA HIS A 56 17.98 6.77 3.15
C HIS A 56 17.86 6.92 1.64
N ARG A 57 19.01 6.94 0.95
CA ARG A 57 19.06 7.09 -0.52
C ARG A 57 19.02 5.76 -1.26
N GLU A 58 19.42 4.69 -0.58
CA GLU A 58 19.62 3.38 -1.19
C GLU A 58 18.86 2.30 -0.44
N THR A 59 18.47 1.25 -1.14
CA THR A 59 17.89 0.03 -0.59
C THR A 59 18.75 -1.16 -0.99
N VAL A 60 18.92 -2.12 -0.07
CA VAL A 60 19.62 -3.36 -0.36
C VAL A 60 18.70 -4.31 -1.15
N ALA A 61 19.05 -4.59 -2.40
CA ALA A 61 18.36 -5.54 -3.25
C ALA A 61 19.16 -6.83 -3.39
N ALA A 62 18.47 -7.97 -3.34
CA ALA A 62 19.02 -9.26 -3.75
C ALA A 62 18.68 -9.52 -5.23
N GLY A 63 19.62 -10.10 -5.95
CA GLY A 63 19.43 -10.51 -7.34
C GLY A 63 20.22 -11.76 -7.69
N ILE A 64 19.86 -12.36 -8.81
CA ILE A 64 20.51 -13.58 -9.33
C ILE A 64 21.43 -13.20 -10.48
N LEU A 65 22.73 -13.48 -10.37
CA LEU A 65 23.65 -13.32 -11.49
C LEU A 65 23.27 -14.29 -12.61
N THR A 66 23.05 -13.76 -13.82
CA THR A 66 22.61 -14.59 -14.97
C THR A 66 23.79 -15.26 -15.69
N GLY A 67 25.03 -14.87 -15.37
CA GLY A 67 26.23 -15.24 -16.12
C GLY A 67 26.37 -14.49 -17.46
N GLN A 68 25.35 -13.74 -17.88
CA GLN A 68 25.38 -12.96 -19.11
C GLN A 68 26.08 -11.62 -18.90
N ARG A 69 26.73 -11.14 -19.96
CA ARG A 69 27.24 -9.77 -20.07
C ARG A 69 26.62 -9.07 -21.28
N THR A 70 26.46 -7.76 -21.20
CA THR A 70 26.07 -6.94 -22.36
C THR A 70 27.19 -6.90 -23.39
N ALA A 71 26.91 -6.37 -24.58
CA ALA A 71 27.94 -6.07 -25.59
C ALA A 71 29.02 -5.11 -25.07
N SER A 72 28.67 -4.25 -24.11
CA SER A 72 29.61 -3.36 -23.40
C SER A 72 30.29 -4.00 -22.18
N GLY A 73 30.13 -5.31 -21.97
CA GLY A 73 30.78 -6.07 -20.90
C GLY A 73 30.10 -5.96 -19.53
N ARG A 74 28.98 -5.27 -19.38
CA ARG A 74 28.28 -5.09 -18.09
C ARG A 74 27.59 -6.36 -17.63
N GLN A 75 27.57 -6.60 -16.33
CA GLN A 75 26.89 -7.78 -15.77
C GLN A 75 25.37 -7.63 -15.84
N VAL A 76 24.69 -8.75 -16.12
CA VAL A 76 23.23 -8.82 -16.11
C VAL A 76 22.77 -9.58 -14.87
N VAL A 77 21.96 -8.92 -14.05
CA VAL A 77 21.36 -9.50 -12.85
C VAL A 77 19.85 -9.59 -13.03
N GLN A 78 19.25 -10.67 -12.54
CA GLN A 78 17.81 -10.81 -12.47
C GLN A 78 17.29 -10.35 -11.10
N ILE A 79 16.37 -9.38 -11.09
CA ILE A 79 15.72 -8.81 -9.91
C ILE A 79 14.22 -8.81 -10.17
N ASP A 80 13.43 -9.43 -9.29
CA ASP A 80 11.97 -9.55 -9.43
C ASP A 80 11.50 -10.08 -10.80
N GLY A 81 12.25 -11.01 -11.40
CA GLY A 81 11.95 -11.55 -12.74
C GLY A 81 12.38 -10.66 -13.91
N LEU A 82 12.87 -9.45 -13.65
CA LEU A 82 13.43 -8.55 -14.66
C LEU A 82 14.94 -8.76 -14.78
N ARG A 83 15.45 -8.80 -16.02
CA ARG A 83 16.89 -8.77 -16.28
C ARG A 83 17.35 -7.33 -16.44
N VAL A 84 18.26 -6.90 -15.58
CA VAL A 84 18.77 -5.53 -15.52
C VAL A 84 20.27 -5.52 -15.72
N ASN A 85 20.73 -4.58 -16.54
CA ASN A 85 22.14 -4.30 -16.72
C ASN A 85 22.61 -3.46 -15.53
N VAL A 86 23.53 -4.01 -14.75
CA VAL A 86 24.07 -3.32 -13.57
C VAL A 86 25.19 -2.39 -14.04
N GLY A 87 25.08 -1.11 -13.70
CA GLY A 87 26.10 -0.11 -14.01
C GLY A 87 27.36 -0.31 -13.16
N ASP A 88 28.50 0.17 -13.66
CA ASP A 88 29.81 -0.04 -13.03
C ASP A 88 29.91 0.63 -11.63
N SER A 89 29.03 1.59 -11.34
CA SER A 89 28.92 2.25 -10.04
C SER A 89 28.23 1.41 -8.96
N VAL A 90 27.58 0.30 -9.34
CA VAL A 90 26.86 -0.56 -8.40
C VAL A 90 27.76 -1.72 -7.98
N THR A 91 28.14 -1.73 -6.71
CA THR A 91 28.96 -2.82 -6.15
C THR A 91 28.09 -4.05 -5.90
N LEU A 92 28.46 -5.18 -6.51
CA LEU A 92 27.87 -6.49 -6.23
C LEU A 92 28.64 -7.19 -5.11
N ARG A 93 27.94 -7.58 -4.04
CA ARG A 93 28.48 -8.42 -2.97
C ARG A 93 27.93 -9.82 -3.12
N ASP A 94 28.80 -10.80 -3.33
CA ASP A 94 28.39 -12.21 -3.33
C ASP A 94 27.88 -12.59 -1.93
N THR A 95 26.70 -13.19 -1.88
CA THR A 95 26.05 -13.60 -0.64
C THR A 95 25.74 -15.09 -0.59
N GLY A 96 26.32 -15.86 -1.52
CA GLY A 96 26.14 -17.29 -1.62
C GLY A 96 25.27 -17.67 -2.82
N ARG A 97 24.53 -18.78 -2.71
CA ARG A 97 23.77 -19.36 -3.83
C ARG A 97 22.31 -19.56 -3.44
N THR A 98 21.41 -19.51 -4.42
CA THR A 98 19.98 -19.78 -4.21
C THR A 98 19.77 -21.24 -3.79
N ALA A 99 18.90 -21.47 -2.80
CA ALA A 99 18.57 -22.82 -2.31
C ALA A 99 17.95 -23.76 -3.38
N GLY A 100 17.44 -23.21 -4.50
CA GLY A 100 16.82 -23.98 -5.59
C GLY A 100 17.62 -24.05 -6.89
N ASP A 101 18.71 -23.28 -7.03
CA ASP A 101 19.62 -23.37 -8.17
C ASP A 101 21.04 -23.04 -7.67
N PRO A 102 21.80 -24.05 -7.22
CA PRO A 102 23.15 -23.85 -6.73
C PRO A 102 24.13 -23.48 -7.85
N ALA A 103 23.73 -23.38 -9.12
CA ALA A 103 24.61 -22.90 -10.18
C ALA A 103 24.63 -21.37 -10.30
N ARG A 104 23.64 -20.65 -9.74
CA ARG A 104 23.52 -19.19 -9.89
C ARG A 104 23.83 -18.45 -8.59
N PRO A 105 24.87 -17.59 -8.57
CA PRO A 105 25.21 -16.81 -7.40
C PRO A 105 24.14 -15.75 -7.10
N VAL A 106 23.83 -15.58 -5.82
CA VAL A 106 22.98 -14.51 -5.29
C VAL A 106 23.87 -13.35 -4.88
N VAL A 107 23.63 -12.21 -5.48
CA VAL A 107 24.32 -10.97 -5.16
C VAL A 107 23.42 -10.02 -4.41
N ARG A 108 24.00 -9.27 -3.48
CA ARG A 108 23.41 -8.06 -2.92
C ARG A 108 24.00 -6.83 -3.57
N MET A 109 23.16 -5.84 -3.77
CA MET A 109 23.55 -4.57 -4.34
C MET A 109 22.74 -3.44 -3.71
N ASN A 110 23.33 -2.26 -3.68
CA ASN A 110 22.61 -1.05 -3.34
C ASN A 110 22.00 -0.48 -4.62
N LEU A 111 20.69 -0.26 -4.59
CA LEU A 111 19.96 0.45 -5.63
C LEU A 111 19.39 1.72 -5.01
N PRO A 112 19.03 2.75 -5.80
CA PRO A 112 18.22 3.86 -5.28
C PRO A 112 17.04 3.32 -4.45
N SER A 113 16.62 3.98 -3.38
CA SER A 113 15.47 3.53 -2.57
C SER A 113 14.13 3.90 -3.23
N ALA A 114 14.09 5.05 -3.91
CA ALA A 114 12.91 5.55 -4.60
C ALA A 114 12.58 4.75 -5.87
N ARG A 115 11.29 4.51 -6.08
CA ARG A 115 10.71 3.73 -7.18
C ARG A 115 9.61 4.55 -7.85
N PRO A 116 9.97 5.61 -8.60
CA PRO A 116 8.97 6.40 -9.31
C PRO A 116 8.18 5.50 -10.27
N LEU A 117 6.89 5.82 -10.44
CA LEU A 117 5.96 5.16 -11.40
C LEU A 117 5.57 3.71 -11.09
N VAL A 118 6.09 3.07 -10.04
CA VAL A 118 5.67 1.71 -9.66
C VAL A 118 4.24 1.66 -9.11
N SER A 119 3.84 2.69 -8.36
CA SER A 119 2.47 2.86 -7.85
C SER A 119 1.91 4.17 -8.40
N PRO A 120 1.05 4.16 -9.43
CA PRO A 120 0.47 5.37 -10.00
C PRO A 120 -0.15 6.28 -8.93
N GLY A 121 0.15 7.58 -8.98
CA GLY A 121 -0.32 8.57 -7.98
C GLY A 121 0.48 8.63 -6.67
N PHE A 122 1.50 7.79 -6.50
CA PHE A 122 2.31 7.74 -5.28
C PHE A 122 3.82 7.83 -5.55
N PHE A 123 4.52 8.53 -4.67
CA PHE A 123 5.96 8.43 -4.48
C PHE A 123 6.23 7.23 -3.58
N LEU A 124 7.06 6.30 -4.02
CA LEU A 124 7.26 5.00 -3.37
C LEU A 124 8.74 4.78 -3.05
N VAL A 125 9.03 4.27 -1.85
CA VAL A 125 10.38 3.88 -1.43
C VAL A 125 10.37 2.49 -0.80
N ASP A 126 11.48 1.78 -0.96
CA ASP A 126 11.83 0.59 -0.20
C ASP A 126 12.79 0.95 0.94
N SER A 127 12.71 0.28 2.09
CA SER A 127 13.58 0.55 3.26
C SER A 127 15.08 0.38 2.97
N GLY A 128 15.94 1.00 3.78
CA GLY A 128 17.40 0.89 3.64
C GLY A 128 17.89 -0.55 3.76
N ALA A 129 17.33 -1.29 4.72
CA ALA A 129 17.63 -2.70 4.98
C ALA A 129 17.18 -3.67 3.86
N GLY A 130 16.45 -3.17 2.85
CA GLY A 130 15.94 -3.94 1.73
C GLY A 130 14.43 -3.86 1.64
N ARG A 131 13.77 -4.92 1.18
CA ARG A 131 12.33 -4.93 1.01
C ARG A 131 11.65 -5.82 2.01
N ALA A 132 10.43 -5.45 2.39
CA ALA A 132 9.44 -6.38 2.92
C ALA A 132 8.97 -7.33 1.79
N THR A 133 9.88 -8.14 1.24
CA THR A 133 9.59 -9.18 0.26
C THR A 133 9.93 -10.54 0.85
N GLY A 134 8.88 -11.28 1.16
CA GLY A 134 8.87 -12.70 1.43
C GLY A 134 7.40 -13.09 1.34
N GLY A 135 7.06 -14.21 0.70
CA GLY A 135 5.68 -14.62 0.39
C GLY A 135 4.77 -14.90 1.60
N GLY A 136 5.00 -14.26 2.74
CA GLY A 136 4.13 -14.22 3.90
C GLY A 136 3.16 -13.04 3.87
N ALA A 137 2.32 -12.96 4.90
CA ALA A 137 1.33 -11.90 5.04
C ALA A 137 2.00 -10.52 5.12
N LEU A 138 1.44 -9.55 4.40
CA LEU A 138 1.82 -8.14 4.48
C LEU A 138 0.78 -7.39 5.28
N LEU A 139 1.24 -6.60 6.23
CA LEU A 139 0.42 -5.70 7.02
C LEU A 139 0.54 -4.29 6.43
N ARG A 140 -0.59 -3.62 6.20
CA ARG A 140 -0.66 -2.26 5.68
C ARG A 140 -1.07 -1.32 6.81
N LEU A 141 -0.33 -0.23 6.97
CA LEU A 141 -0.68 0.88 7.84
C LEU A 141 -1.01 2.08 6.94
N TYR A 142 -2.18 2.67 7.14
CA TYR A 142 -2.64 3.88 6.45
C TYR A 142 -2.51 5.06 7.38
N LEU A 143 -1.91 6.12 6.87
CA LEU A 143 -1.74 7.37 7.58
C LEU A 143 -2.44 8.45 6.77
N ARG A 144 -3.32 9.19 7.43
CA ARG A 144 -4.03 10.31 6.82
C ARG A 144 -3.06 11.43 6.50
N VAL A 145 -3.14 11.95 5.29
CA VAL A 145 -2.41 13.15 4.86
C VAL A 145 -3.44 14.14 4.38
N ALA A 146 -3.50 15.32 4.99
CA ALA A 146 -4.42 16.38 4.58
C ALA A 146 -3.68 17.58 4.00
N ASP A 147 -2.56 17.95 4.61
CA ASP A 147 -1.77 19.11 4.25
C ASP A 147 -0.49 18.68 3.47
N PRO A 148 -0.32 19.13 2.22
CA PRO A 148 0.91 18.93 1.46
C PRO A 148 2.15 19.44 2.18
N ASP A 149 2.07 20.52 2.96
CA ASP A 149 3.24 21.11 3.60
C ASP A 149 3.72 20.33 4.82
N ALA A 150 2.81 19.70 5.55
CA ALA A 150 3.13 18.77 6.63
C ALA A 150 3.59 17.38 6.14
N ALA A 151 3.26 17.00 4.90
CA ALA A 151 3.49 15.65 4.38
C ALA A 151 4.96 15.19 4.40
N PRO A 152 5.97 16.00 4.01
CA PRO A 152 7.37 15.59 4.13
C PRO A 152 7.82 15.36 5.59
N GLY A 153 7.28 16.11 6.54
CA GLY A 153 7.58 15.94 7.97
C GLY A 153 7.07 14.61 8.51
N LEU A 154 5.81 14.28 8.20
CA LEU A 154 5.22 12.97 8.52
C LEU A 154 6.01 11.82 7.89
N TRP A 155 6.32 11.95 6.60
CA TRP A 155 7.11 10.98 5.86
C TRP A 155 8.47 10.73 6.52
N HIS A 156 9.22 11.80 6.80
CA HIS A 156 10.52 11.71 7.45
C HIS A 156 10.44 11.06 8.83
N ALA A 157 9.50 11.49 9.68
CA ALA A 157 9.36 11.01 11.05
C ALA A 157 9.12 9.49 11.09
N VAL A 158 8.13 9.01 10.31
CA VAL A 158 7.77 7.59 10.28
C VAL A 158 8.88 6.74 9.69
N LEU A 159 9.48 7.16 8.57
CA LEU A 159 10.54 6.37 7.94
C LEU A 159 11.81 6.34 8.79
N SER A 160 12.19 7.46 9.42
CA SER A 160 13.37 7.51 10.28
C SER A 160 13.23 6.58 11.49
N ALA A 161 12.05 6.52 12.09
CA ALA A 161 11.78 5.63 13.20
C ALA A 161 11.82 4.14 12.80
N LEU A 162 11.38 3.82 11.57
CA LEU A 162 11.51 2.47 11.01
C LEU A 162 12.97 2.11 10.70
N GLU A 163 13.73 3.01 10.08
CA GLU A 163 15.16 2.81 9.80
C GLU A 163 15.99 2.65 11.08
N ALA A 164 15.68 3.42 12.13
CA ALA A 164 16.33 3.29 13.44
C ALA A 164 16.16 1.89 14.06
N ARG A 165 15.11 1.16 13.66
CA ARG A 165 14.84 -0.23 14.06
C ARG A 165 15.36 -1.26 13.06
N SER A 166 16.00 -0.83 11.97
CA SER A 166 16.35 -1.69 10.83
C SER A 166 15.14 -2.46 10.29
N ALA A 167 13.93 -1.88 10.39
CA ALA A 167 12.71 -2.51 9.92
C ALA A 167 12.73 -2.65 8.39
N THR A 168 12.29 -3.79 7.89
CA THR A 168 12.05 -3.97 6.46
C THR A 168 10.65 -3.51 6.11
N TYR A 169 10.55 -2.51 5.24
CA TYR A 169 9.27 -1.95 4.83
C TYR A 169 9.29 -1.50 3.37
N ARG A 170 8.09 -1.29 2.84
CA ARG A 170 7.85 -0.46 1.66
C ARG A 170 6.90 0.63 2.08
N ALA A 171 7.15 1.86 1.67
CA ALA A 171 6.27 2.97 1.97
C ALA A 171 5.91 3.72 0.70
N LYS A 172 4.72 4.29 0.68
CA LYS A 172 4.30 5.17 -0.39
C LYS A 172 3.49 6.33 0.17
N ILE A 173 3.60 7.49 -0.45
CA ILE A 173 2.86 8.70 -0.11
C ILE A 173 2.38 9.36 -1.40
N ILE A 174 1.25 10.05 -1.35
CA ILE A 174 0.69 10.74 -2.51
C ILE A 174 1.76 11.60 -3.20
N SER A 175 1.82 11.51 -4.54
CA SER A 175 2.83 12.20 -5.36
C SER A 175 2.36 13.56 -5.89
N ASN A 176 1.05 13.83 -5.86
CA ASN A 176 0.50 15.12 -6.25
C ASN A 176 -0.38 15.71 -5.13
N PRO A 177 -0.01 16.90 -4.58
CA PRO A 177 -0.79 17.63 -3.58
C PRO A 177 -2.28 17.78 -3.91
N ALA A 178 -2.65 17.94 -5.18
CA ALA A 178 -4.04 18.07 -5.62
C ALA A 178 -4.89 16.80 -5.39
N SER A 179 -4.27 15.68 -4.98
CA SER A 179 -4.97 14.46 -4.57
C SER A 179 -5.28 14.43 -3.08
N LEU A 180 -4.77 15.37 -2.27
CA LEU A 180 -5.07 15.50 -0.85
C LEU A 180 -6.37 16.29 -0.62
N PRO A 181 -7.04 16.17 0.54
CA PRO A 181 -6.74 15.27 1.67
C PRO A 181 -7.14 13.81 1.39
N ARG A 182 -6.46 12.85 2.02
CA ARG A 182 -6.76 11.41 1.93
C ARG A 182 -6.43 10.64 3.20
N ASN A 183 -7.27 9.67 3.54
CA ASN A 183 -7.03 8.74 4.66
C ASN A 183 -5.93 7.71 4.37
N ASP A 184 -5.70 7.40 3.10
CA ASP A 184 -4.61 6.55 2.60
C ASP A 184 -3.51 7.40 1.94
N GLY A 185 -3.35 8.64 2.40
CA GLY A 185 -2.40 9.59 1.85
C GLY A 185 -0.96 9.11 1.96
N MET A 186 -0.64 8.37 3.02
CA MET A 186 0.58 7.59 3.18
C MET A 186 0.23 6.15 3.57
N VAL A 187 0.99 5.18 3.04
CA VAL A 187 0.82 3.76 3.32
C VAL A 187 2.17 3.13 3.59
N VAL A 188 2.30 2.42 4.71
CA VAL A 188 3.47 1.62 5.07
C VAL A 188 3.10 0.13 5.02
N TYR A 189 3.93 -0.65 4.33
CA TYR A 189 3.81 -2.09 4.21
C TYR A 189 4.90 -2.75 5.06
N LEU A 190 4.48 -3.57 6.03
CA LEU A 190 5.36 -4.32 6.92
C LEU A 190 5.25 -5.82 6.64
N GLY A 191 6.40 -6.45 6.42
CA GLY A 191 6.51 -7.91 6.41
C GLY A 191 6.55 -8.47 7.82
N ARG A 192 6.35 -9.79 7.95
CA ARG A 192 6.31 -10.49 9.25
C ARG A 192 7.48 -10.17 10.19
N GLY A 193 8.68 -10.03 9.65
CA GLY A 193 9.89 -9.69 10.41
C GLY A 193 9.93 -8.26 10.95
N SER A 194 8.93 -7.43 10.67
CA SER A 194 8.88 -6.03 11.11
C SER A 194 7.48 -5.63 11.62
N TRP A 195 6.62 -6.58 11.93
CA TRP A 195 5.28 -6.31 12.48
C TRP A 195 5.31 -5.72 13.89
N ASP A 196 6.37 -5.97 14.65
CA ASP A 196 6.62 -5.34 15.96
C ASP A 196 6.82 -3.82 15.85
N ALA A 197 7.12 -3.30 14.65
CA ALA A 197 7.29 -1.88 14.40
C ALA A 197 5.97 -1.09 14.26
N VAL A 198 4.80 -1.74 14.36
CA VAL A 198 3.49 -1.04 14.25
C VAL A 198 3.36 0.07 15.28
N GLY A 199 3.73 -0.18 16.55
CA GLY A 199 3.69 0.84 17.60
C GLY A 199 4.56 2.05 17.26
N THR A 200 5.78 1.80 16.75
CA THR A 200 6.69 2.86 16.30
C THR A 200 6.11 3.71 15.19
N VAL A 201 5.40 3.13 14.22
CA VAL A 201 4.72 3.90 13.16
C VAL A 201 3.62 4.78 13.75
N VAL A 202 2.79 4.23 14.64
CA VAL A 202 1.70 4.97 15.28
C VAL A 202 2.23 6.13 16.11
N GLU A 203 3.20 5.88 16.99
CA GLU A 203 3.82 6.90 17.85
C GLU A 203 4.46 8.02 17.03
N SER A 204 5.25 7.66 16.01
CA SER A 204 5.92 8.64 15.16
C SER A 204 4.94 9.49 14.35
N ALA A 205 3.84 8.89 13.89
CA ALA A 205 2.81 9.61 13.17
C ALA A 205 2.03 10.57 14.07
N LEU A 206 1.63 10.13 15.27
CA LEU A 206 0.91 10.98 16.22
C LEU A 206 1.76 12.17 16.67
N ALA A 207 3.08 12.00 16.79
CA ALA A 207 4.01 13.07 17.11
C ALA A 207 4.05 14.20 16.07
N THR A 208 3.56 13.98 14.84
CA THR A 208 3.46 15.02 13.81
C THR A 208 2.09 15.71 13.77
N ALA A 209 1.25 15.54 14.79
CA ALA A 209 -0.09 16.11 14.88
C ALA A 209 -0.95 15.81 13.65
N LEU A 210 -1.22 14.52 13.42
CA LEU A 210 -2.07 14.08 12.30
C LEU A 210 -3.42 14.82 12.29
N PRO A 211 -3.90 15.22 11.10
CA PRO A 211 -5.17 15.92 10.98
C PRO A 211 -6.34 15.02 11.37
N GLU A 212 -7.36 15.61 11.98
CA GLU A 212 -8.64 14.94 12.20
C GLU A 212 -9.30 14.55 10.86
N GLY A 213 -10.17 13.54 10.91
CA GLY A 213 -10.93 13.10 9.75
C GLY A 213 -11.59 11.74 9.96
N PRO A 214 -12.45 11.33 9.01
CA PRO A 214 -13.11 10.03 9.07
C PRO A 214 -12.09 8.90 8.88
N ALA A 215 -12.25 7.80 9.60
CA ALA A 215 -11.47 6.60 9.34
C ALA A 215 -11.91 5.90 8.03
N PRO A 216 -11.01 5.22 7.29
CA PRO A 216 -11.40 4.35 6.19
C PRO A 216 -12.39 3.26 6.64
N ALA A 217 -13.53 3.12 5.95
CA ALA A 217 -14.65 2.27 6.37
C ALA A 217 -14.36 0.74 6.43
N PHE A 218 -13.20 0.30 5.95
CA PHE A 218 -12.82 -1.12 5.91
C PHE A 218 -11.60 -1.45 6.78
N ALA A 219 -10.90 -0.44 7.30
CA ALA A 219 -9.63 -0.63 8.00
C ALA A 219 -9.82 -0.59 9.52
N HIS A 220 -8.98 -1.33 10.23
CA HIS A 220 -8.96 -1.35 11.69
C HIS A 220 -8.33 -0.06 12.21
N VAL A 221 -9.03 0.69 13.06
CA VAL A 221 -8.51 1.95 13.62
C VAL A 221 -7.51 1.66 14.73
N LEU A 222 -6.26 2.12 14.56
CA LEU A 222 -5.23 2.02 15.58
C LEU A 222 -5.20 3.26 16.47
N ALA A 223 -5.28 4.44 15.84
CA ALA A 223 -5.27 5.75 16.47
C ALA A 223 -5.96 6.77 15.52
N PRO A 224 -6.28 7.99 15.96
CA PRO A 224 -6.76 9.04 15.06
C PRO A 224 -5.82 9.22 13.87
N GLY A 225 -6.37 9.07 12.65
CA GLY A 225 -5.59 9.20 11.41
C GLY A 225 -4.68 8.02 11.07
N VAL A 226 -4.61 6.96 11.89
CA VAL A 226 -3.81 5.75 11.63
C VAL A 226 -4.68 4.50 11.66
N THR A 227 -4.72 3.76 10.56
CA THR A 227 -5.47 2.50 10.46
C THR A 227 -4.62 1.36 9.89
N ALA A 228 -5.09 0.13 10.06
CA ALA A 228 -4.39 -1.07 9.62
C ALA A 228 -5.30 -2.01 8.84
N ALA A 229 -4.71 -2.76 7.91
CA ALA A 229 -5.37 -3.86 7.24
C ALA A 229 -4.36 -4.91 6.77
N TRP A 230 -4.81 -6.16 6.66
CA TRP A 230 -4.05 -7.20 5.97
C TRP A 230 -4.15 -7.04 4.46
N GLU A 231 -3.06 -7.29 3.74
CA GLU A 231 -3.05 -7.31 2.28
C GLU A 231 -4.12 -8.30 1.76
N PRO A 232 -4.98 -7.91 0.81
CA PRO A 232 -6.01 -8.79 0.26
C PRO A 232 -5.42 -10.08 -0.33
N LYS A 233 -6.03 -11.21 0.01
CA LYS A 233 -5.70 -12.53 -0.54
C LYS A 233 -6.88 -13.08 -1.35
N ASP A 234 -7.07 -12.54 -2.54
CA ASP A 234 -8.16 -12.94 -3.44
C ASP A 234 -7.62 -13.25 -4.85
N THR A 235 -7.69 -14.53 -5.23
CA THR A 235 -7.14 -15.03 -6.49
C THR A 235 -8.15 -15.01 -7.63
N ARG A 236 -9.37 -14.49 -7.43
CA ARG A 236 -10.38 -14.41 -8.48
C ARG A 236 -9.99 -13.38 -9.55
N THR A 237 -10.41 -13.62 -10.78
CA THR A 237 -10.17 -12.71 -11.90
C THR A 237 -10.76 -11.32 -11.61
N GLY A 238 -9.99 -10.28 -11.89
CA GLY A 238 -10.37 -8.89 -11.61
C GLY A 238 -10.32 -8.48 -10.13
N MET A 239 -9.94 -9.38 -9.21
CA MET A 239 -9.70 -9.06 -7.79
C MET A 239 -8.21 -9.06 -7.42
N ARG A 240 -7.38 -9.75 -8.21
CA ARG A 240 -5.91 -9.73 -8.06
C ARG A 240 -5.35 -8.34 -8.30
N ALA A 241 -4.31 -7.98 -7.54
CA ALA A 241 -3.55 -6.73 -7.67
C ALA A 241 -4.34 -5.43 -7.40
N LEU A 242 -5.60 -5.50 -7.01
CA LEU A 242 -6.32 -4.35 -6.47
C LEU A 242 -5.65 -3.89 -5.17
N SER A 243 -5.66 -2.57 -4.91
CA SER A 243 -5.37 -2.09 -3.56
C SER A 243 -6.43 -2.61 -2.59
N PHE A 244 -6.12 -2.64 -1.29
CA PHE A 244 -7.08 -3.04 -0.26
C PHE A 244 -8.41 -2.28 -0.33
N GLY A 245 -8.37 -0.95 -0.44
CA GLY A 245 -9.58 -0.14 -0.53
C GLY A 245 -10.42 -0.48 -1.76
N GLU A 246 -9.78 -0.63 -2.93
CA GLU A 246 -10.45 -1.05 -4.15
C GLU A 246 -11.03 -2.46 -4.00
N HIS A 247 -10.27 -3.41 -3.44
CA HIS A 247 -10.71 -4.77 -3.23
C HIS A 247 -11.99 -4.83 -2.39
N ARG A 248 -11.98 -4.21 -1.20
CA ARG A 248 -13.14 -4.21 -0.31
C ARG A 248 -14.34 -3.48 -0.93
N ALA A 249 -14.09 -2.36 -1.61
CA ALA A 249 -15.14 -1.64 -2.34
C ALA A 249 -15.74 -2.47 -3.49
N HIS A 250 -14.93 -3.24 -4.22
CA HIS A 250 -15.39 -4.14 -5.27
C HIS A 250 -16.26 -5.30 -4.72
N VAL A 251 -15.91 -5.85 -3.56
CA VAL A 251 -16.72 -6.88 -2.89
C VAL A 251 -18.10 -6.34 -2.54
N VAL A 252 -18.15 -5.16 -1.90
CA VAL A 252 -19.41 -4.52 -1.51
C VAL A 252 -20.24 -4.13 -2.73
N ALA A 253 -19.63 -3.46 -3.72
CA ALA A 253 -20.32 -3.03 -4.94
C ALA A 253 -20.97 -4.20 -5.69
N ARG A 254 -20.28 -5.36 -5.78
CA ARG A 254 -20.85 -6.56 -6.41
C ARG A 254 -22.10 -7.03 -5.67
N ALA A 255 -22.07 -7.13 -4.34
CA ALA A 255 -23.24 -7.55 -3.57
C ALA A 255 -24.44 -6.59 -3.73
N PHE A 256 -24.18 -5.28 -3.81
CA PHE A 256 -25.23 -4.28 -4.08
C PHE A 256 -25.82 -4.38 -5.48
N VAL A 257 -24.98 -4.50 -6.51
CA VAL A 257 -25.48 -4.67 -7.88
C VAL A 257 -26.25 -5.98 -8.04
N ASP A 258 -25.78 -7.08 -7.44
CA ASP A 258 -26.47 -8.37 -7.50
C ASP A 258 -27.84 -8.32 -6.78
N ALA A 259 -27.99 -7.50 -5.73
CA ALA A 259 -29.28 -7.26 -5.10
C ALA A 259 -30.20 -6.42 -6.00
N ALA A 260 -29.66 -5.38 -6.65
CA ALA A 260 -30.40 -4.54 -7.58
C ALA A 260 -30.89 -5.31 -8.81
N GLU A 261 -30.10 -6.24 -9.36
CA GLU A 261 -30.52 -7.15 -10.45
C GLU A 261 -31.70 -8.06 -10.05
N ARG A 262 -31.93 -8.24 -8.73
CA ARG A 262 -33.08 -8.95 -8.17
C ARG A 262 -34.20 -8.01 -7.70
N ASN A 263 -34.19 -6.75 -8.17
CA ASN A 263 -35.13 -5.69 -7.80
C ASN A 263 -35.14 -5.37 -6.29
N ARG A 264 -33.97 -5.39 -5.64
CA ARG A 264 -33.80 -5.02 -4.22
C ARG A 264 -32.78 -3.90 -4.07
N GLU A 265 -33.05 -2.95 -3.18
CA GLU A 265 -32.18 -1.79 -2.95
C GLU A 265 -30.81 -2.15 -2.34
N ARG A 266 -30.74 -3.25 -1.58
CA ARG A 266 -29.54 -3.68 -0.87
C ARG A 266 -29.48 -5.20 -0.68
N PRO A 267 -28.28 -5.80 -0.55
CA PRO A 267 -28.14 -7.21 -0.20
C PRO A 267 -28.62 -7.45 1.23
N THR A 268 -29.01 -8.69 1.55
CA THR A 268 -29.19 -9.10 2.94
C THR A 268 -27.82 -9.20 3.63
N ALA A 269 -27.80 -9.20 4.97
CA ALA A 269 -26.56 -9.42 5.73
C ALA A 269 -25.88 -10.75 5.35
N ALA A 270 -26.67 -11.81 5.12
CA ALA A 270 -26.16 -13.11 4.71
C ALA A 270 -25.54 -13.09 3.30
N GLU A 271 -26.15 -12.36 2.37
CA GLU A 271 -25.62 -12.20 1.00
C GLU A 271 -24.31 -11.41 1.00
N LEU A 272 -24.24 -10.32 1.77
CA LEU A 272 -23.01 -9.54 1.91
C LEU A 272 -21.91 -10.36 2.59
N ALA A 273 -22.24 -11.08 3.67
CA ALA A 273 -21.28 -11.96 4.34
C ALA A 273 -20.77 -13.06 3.41
N SER A 274 -21.65 -13.66 2.59
CA SER A 274 -21.26 -14.64 1.57
C SER A 274 -20.32 -14.04 0.52
N ALA A 275 -20.60 -12.81 0.06
CA ALA A 275 -19.71 -12.10 -0.86
C ALA A 275 -18.33 -11.82 -0.25
N CYS A 276 -18.27 -11.44 1.04
CA CYS A 276 -17.03 -11.29 1.79
C CYS A 276 -16.26 -12.61 1.90
N VAL A 277 -16.92 -13.70 2.33
CA VAL A 277 -16.28 -15.02 2.46
C VAL A 277 -15.75 -15.51 1.12
N ALA A 278 -16.51 -15.38 0.04
CA ALA A 278 -16.09 -15.72 -1.32
C ALA A 278 -14.88 -14.90 -1.79
N ALA A 279 -14.63 -13.74 -1.18
CA ALA A 279 -13.50 -12.85 -1.42
C ALA A 279 -12.34 -13.04 -0.43
N ASN A 280 -12.43 -14.06 0.43
CA ASN A 280 -11.52 -14.28 1.55
C ASN A 280 -11.43 -13.05 2.48
N VAL A 281 -12.56 -12.35 2.70
CA VAL A 281 -12.68 -11.24 3.65
C VAL A 281 -13.46 -11.73 4.86
N ASP A 282 -12.98 -11.40 6.05
CA ASP A 282 -13.75 -11.64 7.28
C ASP A 282 -14.97 -10.69 7.33
N PRO A 283 -16.21 -11.19 7.31
CA PRO A 283 -17.40 -10.34 7.35
C PRO A 283 -17.56 -9.57 8.67
N ALA A 284 -16.96 -10.05 9.76
CA ALA A 284 -17.00 -9.41 11.07
C ALA A 284 -15.88 -8.39 11.27
N ASP A 285 -14.75 -8.56 10.57
CA ASP A 285 -13.62 -7.62 10.58
C ASP A 285 -13.07 -7.43 9.14
N PRO A 286 -13.62 -6.51 8.33
CA PRO A 286 -13.22 -6.31 6.94
C PRO A 286 -11.74 -5.91 6.75
N ALA A 287 -11.04 -5.53 7.81
CA ALA A 287 -9.60 -5.27 7.79
C ALA A 287 -8.77 -6.56 7.66
N ARG A 288 -9.39 -7.73 7.86
CA ARG A 288 -8.77 -9.05 7.81
C ARG A 288 -9.22 -9.84 6.57
N ASN A 289 -8.40 -10.83 6.24
CA ASN A 289 -8.80 -11.98 5.47
C ASN A 289 -9.24 -13.10 6.43
N LEU A 290 -9.96 -14.12 5.95
CA LEU A 290 -10.35 -15.26 6.83
C LEU A 290 -9.13 -16.03 7.35
N ASP A 291 -8.03 -16.00 6.60
CA ASP A 291 -6.74 -16.64 6.90
C ASP A 291 -5.64 -15.64 7.31
N SER A 292 -6.04 -14.47 7.81
CA SER A 292 -5.09 -13.50 8.37
C SER A 292 -4.45 -14.03 9.65
N ASP A 293 -3.17 -13.72 9.85
CA ASP A 293 -2.53 -13.84 11.15
C ASP A 293 -3.26 -12.98 12.21
N ASP A 294 -2.98 -13.24 13.47
CA ASP A 294 -3.43 -12.37 14.56
C ASP A 294 -2.77 -11.00 14.45
N TRP A 295 -3.50 -9.98 14.93
CA TRP A 295 -2.95 -8.65 15.03
C TRP A 295 -1.67 -8.68 15.90
N PRO A 296 -0.54 -8.12 15.43
CA PRO A 296 0.72 -8.15 16.17
C PRO A 296 0.73 -7.24 17.41
N TRP A 297 -0.35 -6.50 17.66
CA TRP A 297 -0.58 -5.71 18.88
C TRP A 297 -1.66 -6.36 19.75
N LYS A 298 -1.46 -6.32 21.07
CA LYS A 298 -2.39 -6.93 22.04
C LYS A 298 -3.52 -6.00 22.51
N THR A 299 -3.40 -4.69 22.28
CA THR A 299 -4.35 -3.67 22.75
C THR A 299 -4.48 -2.59 21.68
N ALA A 300 -5.67 -1.99 21.52
CA ALA A 300 -5.80 -0.72 20.81
C ALA A 300 -4.75 0.24 21.39
N LEU A 301 -3.87 0.76 20.53
CA LEU A 301 -2.82 1.71 20.91
C LEU A 301 -3.52 3.03 21.28
N ARG A 302 -4.12 3.06 22.47
CA ARG A 302 -4.78 4.25 22.99
C ARG A 302 -3.72 5.31 23.14
N SER A 303 -3.93 6.45 22.48
CA SER A 303 -3.15 7.66 22.69
C SER A 303 -3.12 7.96 24.18
N THR A 304 -1.96 7.79 24.79
CA THR A 304 -1.68 8.43 26.07
C THR A 304 -1.42 9.89 25.73
N ILE A 305 -2.49 10.70 25.77
CA ILE A 305 -2.37 12.15 25.90
C ILE A 305 -2.30 12.45 27.38
#